data_AF-A0A1R1PCI1-F1
#
_entry.id   AF-A0A1R1PCI1-F1
#
_cell.length_a   1.000
_cell.length_b   1.000
_cell.length_c   1.000
_cell.angle_alpha   90.00
_cell.angle_beta   90.00
_cell.angle_gamma   90.00
#
_symmetry.space_group_name_H-M   'P 1'
#
loop_
_entity.id
_entity.type
_entity.pdbx_description
1 polymer ?
#
loop_
_entity_poly.entity_id
_entity_poly.type
_entity_poly.pdbx_seq_one_letter_code
_entity_poly.pdbx_strand_id
1 'polypeptide(L)'
;MKSQLKHQLNSTVHVRKSLFSTVKDKVELEVSGVVYEAPLTRIAKVLKWTAIASVAGIIGLFPVFFTIESKLPLVARAALFTTTFAMMATSLIAVTWAFKPYVTRIRVLQQRLLTNVGANPIERMAEGVNINITPKSLLLMDTMDFFGRKVTHVTRVESLQKLENVFFRTFKTTSQTTLDSHEAESLRNKEEIGLETKDKVVSSNANDYYFVHLDLGLTSEFERILKIVENKES
;
A
#
# COMPACT_ATOMS: atom_id res chain seq x y z
N MET A 1 14.07 -15.77 -83.86
CA MET A 1 14.65 -15.25 -82.59
C MET A 1 13.62 -14.44 -81.79
N LYS A 2 12.57 -15.10 -81.27
CA LYS A 2 11.53 -14.48 -80.41
C LYS A 2 11.15 -15.43 -79.27
N SER A 3 12.14 -15.92 -78.51
CA SER A 3 11.89 -16.94 -77.47
C SER A 3 12.90 -16.89 -76.30
N GLN A 4 13.30 -15.70 -75.85
CA GLN A 4 14.26 -15.56 -74.74
C GLN A 4 13.99 -14.29 -73.88
N LEU A 5 12.73 -13.84 -73.76
CA LEU A 5 12.41 -12.60 -73.03
C LEU A 5 11.04 -12.69 -72.32
N LYS A 6 10.76 -13.80 -71.64
CA LYS A 6 9.54 -13.97 -70.83
C LYS A 6 9.74 -14.62 -69.46
N HIS A 7 10.97 -14.91 -69.08
CA HIS A 7 11.30 -15.28 -67.71
C HIS A 7 12.27 -14.24 -67.16
N GLN A 8 12.02 -13.82 -65.93
CA GLN A 8 12.69 -12.76 -65.14
C GLN A 8 11.93 -11.43 -65.14
N LEU A 9 11.59 -11.00 -63.91
CA LEU A 9 10.96 -9.74 -63.47
C LEU A 9 9.43 -9.72 -63.33
N ASN A 10 8.85 -10.82 -62.85
CA ASN A 10 7.58 -10.83 -62.11
C ASN A 10 7.82 -11.08 -60.60
N SER A 11 8.65 -10.27 -59.94
CA SER A 11 8.92 -10.45 -58.50
C SER A 11 9.13 -9.17 -57.70
N THR A 12 8.50 -8.06 -58.08
CA THR A 12 8.64 -6.79 -57.34
C THR A 12 7.30 -6.23 -56.89
N VAL A 13 6.38 -7.10 -56.45
CA VAL A 13 5.17 -6.69 -55.75
C VAL A 13 4.89 -7.73 -54.67
N HIS A 14 5.62 -7.72 -53.55
CA HIS A 14 5.18 -8.29 -52.24
C HIS A 14 6.24 -8.15 -51.13
N VAL A 15 6.76 -6.95 -50.85
CA VAL A 15 7.45 -6.69 -49.57
C VAL A 15 7.20 -5.25 -49.12
N ARG A 16 5.95 -4.94 -48.76
CA ARG A 16 5.61 -3.70 -48.02
C ARG A 16 4.45 -3.93 -47.06
N LYS A 17 4.38 -5.13 -46.49
CA LYS A 17 3.58 -5.44 -45.30
C LYS A 17 4.56 -5.71 -44.16
N SER A 18 4.24 -5.14 -42.99
CA SER A 18 4.90 -5.30 -41.68
C SER A 18 6.21 -4.52 -41.41
N LEU A 19 6.13 -3.19 -41.45
CA LEU A 19 6.93 -2.33 -40.54
C LEU A 19 6.04 -1.62 -39.50
N PHE A 20 4.83 -2.11 -39.27
CA PHE A 20 4.16 -1.96 -37.99
C PHE A 20 4.50 -3.20 -37.16
N SER A 21 5.77 -3.31 -36.76
CA SER A 21 6.04 -4.04 -35.54
C SER A 21 5.28 -3.29 -34.46
N THR A 22 4.19 -3.89 -33.99
CA THR A 22 3.48 -3.48 -32.80
C THR A 22 4.52 -3.24 -31.73
N VAL A 23 4.89 -1.97 -31.50
CA VAL A 23 5.58 -1.56 -30.29
C VAL A 23 4.57 -1.89 -29.22
N LYS A 24 4.69 -3.09 -28.65
CA LYS A 24 3.90 -3.52 -27.52
C LYS A 24 4.48 -2.70 -26.39
N ASP A 25 3.97 -1.47 -26.23
CA ASP A 25 4.31 -0.59 -25.12
C ASP A 25 4.08 -1.41 -23.85
N LYS A 26 5.17 -1.93 -23.28
CA LYS A 26 5.12 -2.70 -22.05
C LYS A 26 4.93 -1.64 -20.97
N VAL A 27 3.71 -1.58 -20.50
CA VAL A 27 3.32 -0.78 -19.36
C VAL A 27 3.80 -1.53 -18.12
N GLU A 28 4.77 -0.98 -17.39
CA GLU A 28 5.20 -1.53 -16.11
C GLU A 28 4.73 -0.62 -14.97
N LEU A 29 4.26 -1.22 -13.88
CA LEU A 29 3.85 -0.48 -12.68
C LEU A 29 5.02 -0.46 -11.70
N GLU A 30 5.53 0.73 -11.39
CA GLU A 30 6.65 0.94 -10.47
C GLU A 30 6.18 1.79 -9.27
N VAL A 31 6.68 1.50 -8.07
CA VAL A 31 6.41 2.34 -6.89
C VAL A 31 7.28 3.59 -6.94
N SER A 32 6.65 4.74 -7.11
CA SER A 32 7.31 6.03 -7.32
C SER A 32 7.88 6.68 -6.03
N GLY A 33 8.17 5.89 -4.99
CA GLY A 33 8.67 6.37 -3.70
C GLY A 33 7.59 6.63 -2.64
N VAL A 34 8.04 6.99 -1.44
CA VAL A 34 7.19 7.26 -0.28
C VAL A 34 6.76 8.72 -0.33
N VAL A 35 5.45 8.94 -0.44
CA VAL A 35 4.84 10.26 -0.59
C VAL A 35 4.31 10.79 0.75
N TYR A 36 4.11 9.90 1.72
CA TYR A 36 3.76 10.29 3.08
C TYR A 36 4.29 9.25 4.07
N GLU A 37 4.83 9.71 5.19
CA GLU A 37 5.20 8.90 6.34
C GLU A 37 4.62 9.51 7.61
N ALA A 38 3.84 8.72 8.34
CA ALA A 38 3.14 9.20 9.51
C ALA A 38 4.10 9.28 10.73
N PRO A 39 4.12 10.41 11.46
CA PRO A 39 5.13 10.66 12.50
C PRO A 39 5.03 9.69 13.68
N LEU A 40 3.82 9.22 14.00
CA LEU A 40 3.59 8.32 15.14
C LEU A 40 3.78 6.83 14.78
N THR A 41 4.27 6.50 13.57
CA THR A 41 4.41 5.10 13.15
C THR A 41 5.27 4.26 14.10
N ARG A 42 6.40 4.81 14.57
CA ARG A 42 7.28 4.10 15.51
C ARG A 42 6.60 3.88 16.86
N ILE A 43 5.94 4.91 17.38
CA ILE A 43 5.24 4.88 18.67
C ILE A 43 4.08 3.90 18.62
N ALA A 44 3.27 3.93 17.55
CA ALA A 44 2.15 3.03 17.36
C ALA A 44 2.59 1.56 17.28
N LYS A 45 3.73 1.28 16.63
CA LYS A 45 4.34 -0.07 16.62
C LYS A 45 4.74 -0.49 18.02
N VAL A 46 5.54 0.32 18.71
CA VAL A 46 6.00 0.00 20.08
C VAL A 46 4.81 -0.25 20.99
N LEU A 47 3.79 0.61 20.96
CA LEU A 47 2.60 0.48 21.79
C LEU A 47 1.83 -0.82 21.53
N LYS A 48 1.67 -1.22 20.26
CA LYS A 48 1.08 -2.54 19.93
C LYS A 48 1.93 -3.69 20.44
N TRP A 49 3.24 -3.65 20.21
CA TRP A 49 4.14 -4.70 20.69
C TRP A 49 4.14 -4.82 22.21
N THR A 50 4.12 -3.70 22.93
CA THR A 50 4.01 -3.67 24.39
C THR A 50 2.69 -4.30 24.84
N ALA A 51 1.56 -3.96 24.23
CA ALA A 51 0.26 -4.55 24.58
C ALA A 51 0.23 -6.06 24.34
N ILE A 52 0.76 -6.53 23.20
CA ILE A 52 0.88 -7.96 22.88
C ILE A 52 1.80 -8.66 23.88
N ALA A 53 2.95 -8.05 24.21
CA ALA A 53 3.92 -8.60 25.15
C ALA A 53 3.34 -8.69 26.57
N SER A 54 2.53 -7.72 27.01
CA SER A 54 1.85 -7.78 28.31
C SER A 54 0.89 -8.96 28.40
N VAL A 55 0.06 -9.17 27.37
CA VAL A 55 -0.87 -10.31 27.32
C VAL A 55 -0.10 -11.63 27.24
N ALA A 56 0.92 -11.73 26.38
CA ALA A 56 1.77 -12.91 26.25
C ALA A 56 2.51 -13.22 27.56
N GLY A 57 2.98 -12.20 28.26
CA GLY A 57 3.64 -12.33 29.56
C GLY A 57 2.70 -12.92 30.62
N ILE A 58 1.45 -12.47 30.68
CA ILE A 58 0.43 -13.06 31.57
C ILE A 58 0.17 -14.53 31.22
N ILE A 59 -0.02 -14.83 29.94
CA ILE A 59 -0.26 -16.22 29.49
C ILE A 59 0.94 -17.11 29.83
N GLY A 60 2.17 -16.60 29.68
CA GLY A 60 3.39 -17.33 30.04
C GLY A 60 3.57 -17.53 31.55
N LEU A 61 3.12 -16.58 32.38
CA LEU A 61 3.14 -16.68 33.84
C LEU A 61 1.97 -17.48 34.42
N PHE A 62 0.97 -17.81 33.61
CA PHE A 62 -0.19 -18.59 34.03
C PHE A 62 0.17 -19.86 34.84
N PRO A 63 1.02 -20.79 34.35
CA PRO A 63 1.35 -21.99 35.12
C PRO A 63 2.00 -21.66 36.48
N VAL A 64 2.88 -20.67 36.51
CA VAL A 64 3.59 -20.24 37.73
C VAL A 64 2.60 -19.74 38.80
N PHE A 65 1.56 -19.02 38.39
CA PHE A 65 0.54 -18.48 39.30
C PHE A 65 -0.24 -19.57 40.05
N PHE A 66 -0.37 -20.77 39.45
CA PHE A 66 -1.06 -21.90 40.06
C PHE A 66 -0.10 -22.86 40.79
N THR A 67 1.17 -22.95 40.38
CA THR A 67 2.17 -23.80 41.03
C THR A 67 2.71 -23.20 42.33
N ILE A 68 2.75 -21.88 42.48
CA ILE A 68 3.23 -21.26 43.72
C ILE A 68 2.29 -21.62 44.89
N GLU A 69 2.85 -22.16 45.97
CA GLU A 69 2.15 -22.40 47.24
C GLU A 69 1.79 -21.08 47.92
N SER A 70 0.71 -20.44 47.49
CA SER A 70 0.13 -19.29 48.17
C SER A 70 -0.99 -19.73 49.11
N LYS A 71 -1.21 -18.96 50.19
CA LYS A 71 -2.31 -19.20 51.14
C LYS A 71 -3.70 -18.94 50.56
N LEU A 72 -3.80 -18.52 49.30
CA LEU A 72 -5.07 -18.20 48.64
C LEU A 72 -5.76 -19.45 48.09
N PRO A 73 -7.08 -19.60 48.31
CA PRO A 73 -7.85 -20.68 47.70
C PRO A 73 -7.84 -20.56 46.17
N LEU A 74 -7.89 -21.70 45.49
CA LEU A 74 -7.75 -21.79 44.02
C LEU A 74 -8.77 -20.92 43.27
N VAL A 75 -9.99 -20.79 43.81
CA VAL A 75 -11.05 -19.92 43.27
C VAL A 75 -10.63 -18.45 43.28
N ALA A 76 -10.01 -17.97 44.35
CA ALA A 76 -9.54 -16.58 44.44
C ALA A 76 -8.39 -16.33 43.46
N ARG A 77 -7.47 -17.30 43.27
CA ARG A 77 -6.40 -17.20 42.28
C ARG A 77 -6.95 -17.13 40.86
N ALA A 78 -7.91 -17.99 40.54
CA ALA A 78 -8.58 -17.99 39.24
C ALA A 78 -9.29 -16.67 38.99
N ALA A 79 -10.04 -16.14 39.97
CA ALA A 79 -10.74 -14.85 39.85
C ALA A 79 -9.77 -13.66 39.64
N LEU A 80 -8.64 -13.64 40.36
CA LEU A 80 -7.61 -12.61 40.17
C LEU A 80 -6.97 -12.71 38.78
N PHE A 81 -6.66 -13.92 38.34
CA PHE A 81 -6.10 -14.14 37.01
C PHE A 81 -7.09 -13.73 35.92
N THR A 82 -8.35 -14.15 35.99
CA THR A 82 -9.35 -13.80 34.97
C THR A 82 -9.60 -12.29 34.91
N THR A 83 -9.67 -11.62 36.06
CA THR A 83 -9.83 -10.15 36.11
C THR A 83 -8.64 -9.44 35.47
N THR A 84 -7.41 -9.87 35.80
CA THR A 84 -6.19 -9.28 35.23
C THR A 84 -6.09 -9.55 33.73
N PHE A 85 -6.38 -10.78 33.30
CA PHE A 85 -6.41 -11.16 31.90
C PHE A 85 -7.46 -10.36 31.12
N ALA A 86 -8.67 -10.20 31.65
CA ALA A 86 -9.72 -9.40 31.03
C ALA A 86 -9.31 -7.93 30.88
N MET A 87 -8.69 -7.34 31.91
CA MET A 87 -8.19 -5.96 31.84
C MET A 87 -7.09 -5.79 30.78
N MET A 88 -6.17 -6.76 30.66
CA MET A 88 -5.14 -6.71 29.62
C MET A 88 -5.71 -6.96 28.22
N ALA A 89 -6.62 -7.91 28.06
CA ALA A 89 -7.27 -8.21 26.79
C ALA A 89 -8.09 -7.02 26.28
N THR A 90 -8.86 -6.37 27.15
CA THR A 90 -9.63 -5.17 26.79
C THR A 90 -8.71 -4.02 26.38
N SER A 91 -7.60 -3.81 27.09
CA SER A 91 -6.58 -2.82 26.70
C SER A 91 -5.99 -3.12 25.32
N LEU A 92 -5.62 -4.38 25.04
CA LEU A 92 -5.10 -4.79 23.73
C LEU A 92 -6.12 -4.58 22.60
N ILE A 93 -7.40 -4.91 22.84
CA ILE A 93 -8.49 -4.67 21.88
C ILE A 93 -8.66 -3.17 21.63
N ALA A 94 -8.67 -2.35 22.69
CA ALA A 94 -8.82 -0.90 22.57
C ALA A 94 -7.68 -0.28 21.76
N VAL A 95 -6.42 -0.64 22.05
CA VAL A 95 -5.24 -0.20 21.29
C VAL A 95 -5.35 -0.65 19.84
N THR A 96 -5.68 -1.92 19.59
CA THR A 96 -5.83 -2.44 18.23
C THR A 96 -6.89 -1.67 17.45
N TRP A 97 -8.05 -1.45 18.06
CA TRP A 97 -9.17 -0.77 17.44
C TRP A 97 -8.82 0.69 17.12
N ALA A 98 -8.20 1.40 18.06
CA ALA A 98 -7.76 2.79 17.87
C ALA A 98 -6.73 2.95 16.74
N PHE A 99 -5.79 1.99 16.60
CA PHE A 99 -4.76 2.02 15.55
C PHE A 99 -5.13 1.29 14.26
N LYS A 100 -6.33 0.67 14.17
CA LYS A 100 -6.76 -0.03 12.94
C LYS A 100 -6.80 0.90 11.71
N PRO A 101 -7.37 2.13 11.78
CA PRO A 101 -7.46 3.00 10.60
C PRO A 101 -6.21 3.89 10.40
N TYR A 102 -5.19 3.74 11.24
CA TYR A 102 -4.00 4.59 11.21
C TYR A 102 -3.09 4.23 10.02
N VAL A 103 -2.97 5.17 9.08
CA VAL A 103 -2.09 5.02 7.92
C VAL A 103 -0.67 5.39 8.32
N THR A 104 0.26 4.46 8.13
CA THR A 104 1.68 4.62 8.46
C THR A 104 2.48 5.21 7.31
N ARG A 105 2.21 4.79 6.07
CA ARG A 105 2.89 5.29 4.86
C ARG A 105 1.95 5.31 3.67
N ILE A 106 2.16 6.23 2.76
CA ILE A 106 1.49 6.24 1.45
C ILE A 106 2.55 6.24 0.36
N ARG A 107 2.36 5.38 -0.63
CA ARG A 107 3.20 5.25 -1.82
C ARG A 107 2.34 5.37 -3.06
N VAL A 108 2.87 5.97 -4.12
CA VAL A 108 2.14 6.11 -5.39
C VAL A 108 2.61 5.01 -6.34
N LEU A 109 1.65 4.31 -6.96
CA LEU A 109 1.93 3.41 -8.07
C LEU A 109 1.91 4.23 -9.36
N GLN A 110 3.04 4.22 -10.07
CA GLN A 110 3.18 4.92 -11.34
C GLN A 110 3.22 3.92 -12.49
N GLN A 111 2.50 4.25 -13.54
CA GLN A 111 2.56 3.56 -14.81
C GLN A 111 3.76 4.10 -15.59
N ARG A 112 4.84 3.33 -15.66
CA ARG A 112 6.00 3.65 -16.47
C ARG A 112 5.76 3.12 -17.87
N LEU A 113 5.57 4.04 -18.82
CA LEU A 113 5.65 3.70 -20.24
C LEU A 113 7.14 3.54 -20.57
N LEU A 114 7.57 2.30 -20.78
CA LEU A 114 8.89 2.01 -21.34
C LEU A 114 8.89 2.36 -22.83
N THR A 115 8.78 3.64 -23.16
CA THR A 115 9.17 4.10 -24.49
C THR A 115 10.67 3.85 -24.62
N ASN A 116 11.12 3.23 -25.72
CA ASN A 116 12.53 3.01 -26.07
C ASN A 116 13.28 4.34 -26.30
N VAL A 117 13.35 5.21 -25.30
CA VAL A 117 14.08 6.47 -25.32
C VAL A 117 15.33 6.26 -24.48
N GLY A 118 16.47 6.16 -25.17
CA GLY A 118 17.81 6.27 -24.58
C GLY A 118 18.36 4.97 -23.98
N ALA A 119 19.27 4.32 -24.71
CA ALA A 119 20.09 3.20 -24.27
C ALA A 119 21.19 3.59 -23.24
N ASN A 120 21.05 4.73 -22.56
CA ASN A 120 22.07 5.27 -21.68
C ASN A 120 21.62 5.23 -20.20
N PRO A 121 22.26 4.42 -19.35
CA PRO A 121 21.92 4.30 -17.93
C PRO A 121 22.24 5.58 -17.11
N ILE A 122 23.03 6.50 -17.65
CA ILE A 122 23.48 7.73 -16.97
C ILE A 122 22.41 8.83 -17.02
N GLU A 123 21.60 8.90 -18.08
CA GLU A 123 20.49 9.86 -18.17
C GLU A 123 19.29 9.45 -17.30
N ARG A 124 19.17 8.15 -16.96
CA ARG A 124 18.12 7.60 -16.09
C ARG A 124 18.18 8.07 -14.63
N MET A 125 19.31 8.64 -14.20
CA MET A 125 19.49 9.15 -12.82
C MET A 125 19.24 10.66 -12.68
N ALA A 126 19.25 11.40 -13.79
CA ALA A 126 19.15 12.87 -13.78
C ALA A 126 17.74 13.38 -14.10
N GLU A 127 16.87 12.53 -14.65
CA GLU A 127 15.47 12.87 -14.86
C GLU A 127 14.73 12.69 -13.54
N GLY A 128 14.62 13.78 -12.77
CA GLY A 128 13.75 13.84 -11.62
C GLY A 128 12.38 13.32 -12.04
N VAL A 129 11.98 12.16 -11.49
CA VAL A 129 10.78 11.44 -11.89
C VAL A 129 9.61 12.42 -11.81
N ASN A 130 9.13 12.90 -12.95
CA ASN A 130 7.98 13.79 -12.97
C ASN A 130 6.73 12.93 -12.80
N ILE A 131 6.31 12.80 -11.55
CA ILE A 131 5.18 11.95 -11.19
C ILE A 131 3.91 12.65 -11.68
N ASN A 132 3.38 12.16 -12.79
CA ASN A 132 2.10 12.60 -13.32
C ASN A 132 0.96 11.95 -12.52
N ILE A 133 0.57 12.60 -11.42
CA ILE A 133 -0.49 12.14 -10.55
C ILE A 133 -1.85 12.53 -11.16
N THR A 134 -2.65 11.52 -11.49
CA THR A 134 -4.00 11.66 -12.05
C THR A 134 -5.03 11.22 -11.00
N PRO A 135 -6.30 11.66 -11.03
CA PRO A 135 -7.32 11.18 -10.08
C PRO A 135 -7.49 9.66 -10.02
N LYS A 136 -7.19 8.97 -11.13
CA LYS A 136 -7.23 7.51 -11.23
C LYS A 136 -5.96 6.82 -10.74
N SER A 137 -4.89 7.54 -10.41
CA SER A 137 -3.65 6.95 -9.94
C SER A 137 -3.88 6.13 -8.67
N LEU A 138 -3.20 4.99 -8.59
CA LEU A 138 -3.28 4.08 -7.44
C LEU A 138 -2.34 4.54 -6.32
N LEU A 139 -2.88 4.52 -5.11
CA LEU A 139 -2.20 4.82 -3.86
C LEU A 139 -2.14 3.55 -3.02
N LEU A 140 -0.94 3.20 -2.60
CA LEU A 140 -0.66 2.12 -1.66
C LEU A 140 -0.56 2.72 -0.26
N MET A 141 -1.56 2.42 0.57
CA MET A 141 -1.65 2.86 1.95
C MET A 141 -1.26 1.74 2.89
N ASP A 142 -0.15 1.93 3.60
CA ASP A 142 0.36 0.96 4.55
C ASP A 142 -0.27 1.20 5.92
N THR A 143 -1.02 0.22 6.43
CA THR A 143 -1.57 0.18 7.79
C THR A 143 -0.92 -0.93 8.60
N MET A 144 -1.38 -1.14 9.83
CA MET A 144 -0.88 -2.21 10.70
C MET A 144 -1.98 -3.16 11.12
N ASP A 145 -1.74 -4.47 10.97
CA ASP A 145 -2.63 -5.50 11.49
C ASP A 145 -2.61 -5.60 13.03
N PHE A 146 -3.33 -6.58 13.56
CA PHE A 146 -3.38 -6.90 14.99
C PHE A 146 -1.99 -7.16 15.59
N PHE A 147 -1.10 -7.80 14.82
CA PHE A 147 0.25 -8.19 15.24
C PHE A 147 1.31 -7.11 14.93
N GLY A 148 0.90 -5.92 14.50
CA GLY A 148 1.82 -4.85 14.10
C GLY A 148 2.55 -5.11 12.79
N ARG A 149 2.10 -6.09 12.00
CA ARG A 149 2.60 -6.35 10.64
C ARG A 149 1.98 -5.35 9.68
N LYS A 150 2.73 -5.04 8.63
CA LYS A 150 2.31 -4.11 7.60
C LYS A 150 1.24 -4.73 6.71
N VAL A 151 0.17 -3.98 6.46
CA VAL A 151 -0.88 -4.33 5.51
C VAL A 151 -1.02 -3.19 4.52
N THR A 152 -0.86 -3.49 3.24
CA THR A 152 -0.94 -2.51 2.17
C THR A 152 -2.34 -2.51 1.57
N HIS A 153 -3.03 -1.40 1.65
CA HIS A 153 -4.33 -1.18 1.03
C HIS A 153 -4.17 -0.41 -0.27
N VAL A 154 -4.87 -0.86 -1.31
CA VAL A 154 -4.88 -0.15 -2.59
C VAL A 154 -6.09 0.77 -2.63
N THR A 155 -5.84 2.06 -2.87
CA THR A 155 -6.85 3.12 -2.96
C THR A 155 -6.60 3.97 -4.20
N ARG A 156 -7.55 4.77 -4.66
CA ARG A 156 -7.33 5.72 -5.77
C ARG A 156 -7.26 7.12 -5.21
N VAL A 157 -6.58 8.03 -5.90
CA VAL A 157 -6.52 9.45 -5.49
C VAL A 157 -7.93 10.03 -5.36
N GLU A 158 -8.83 9.70 -6.29
CA GLU A 158 -10.21 10.21 -6.30
C GLU A 158 -11.09 9.74 -5.13
N SER A 159 -10.69 8.68 -4.41
CA SER A 159 -11.43 8.16 -3.24
C SER A 159 -11.04 8.87 -1.94
N LEU A 160 -10.00 9.72 -1.97
CA LEU A 160 -9.66 10.61 -0.87
C LEU A 160 -10.72 11.70 -0.74
N GLN A 161 -11.21 11.89 0.48
CA GLN A 161 -12.14 12.96 0.84
C GLN A 161 -11.56 13.70 2.04
N LYS A 162 -11.68 15.03 2.03
CA LYS A 162 -11.31 15.82 3.20
C LYS A 162 -12.34 15.57 4.29
N LEU A 163 -11.87 15.36 5.52
CA LEU A 163 -12.77 15.33 6.67
C LEU A 163 -13.00 16.77 7.12
N GLU A 164 -14.23 17.24 6.97
CA GLU A 164 -14.63 18.56 7.46
C GLU A 164 -14.78 18.56 8.98
N ASN A 165 -14.67 19.74 9.60
CA ASN A 165 -14.92 19.97 11.03
C ASN A 165 -13.98 19.22 12.00
N VAL A 166 -12.76 18.89 11.55
CA VAL A 166 -11.69 18.39 12.42
C VAL A 166 -10.54 19.39 12.49
N PHE A 167 -9.92 19.47 13.66
CA PHE A 167 -8.82 20.40 13.92
C PHE A 167 -7.59 20.11 13.02
N PHE A 168 -7.31 18.82 12.81
CA PHE A 168 -6.20 18.37 11.99
C PHE A 168 -6.64 18.21 10.54
N ARG A 169 -5.76 18.54 9.59
CA ARG A 169 -5.96 18.24 8.15
C ARG A 169 -6.00 16.72 7.97
N THR A 170 -7.20 16.17 8.04
CA THR A 170 -7.44 14.74 8.04
C THR A 170 -8.17 14.36 6.77
N PHE A 171 -7.64 13.36 6.08
CA PHE A 171 -8.28 12.79 4.90
C PHE A 171 -8.80 11.41 5.23
N LYS A 172 -10.00 11.11 4.74
CA LYS A 172 -10.58 9.78 4.79
C LYS A 172 -10.55 9.17 3.40
N THR A 173 -10.32 7.87 3.31
CA THR A 173 -10.48 7.11 2.06
C THR A 173 -11.03 5.73 2.35
N THR A 174 -11.60 5.12 1.31
CA THR A 174 -12.12 3.75 1.32
C THR A 174 -11.30 2.89 0.37
N SER A 175 -10.99 1.65 0.75
CA SER A 175 -10.27 0.69 -0.10
C SER A 175 -11.14 0.07 -1.21
N GLN A 176 -12.37 0.56 -1.41
CA GLN A 176 -13.23 0.13 -2.50
C GLN A 176 -12.72 0.70 -3.83
N THR A 177 -11.75 0.02 -4.43
CA THR A 177 -11.23 0.36 -5.75
C THR A 177 -11.41 -0.80 -6.72
N THR A 178 -11.97 -0.50 -7.89
CA THR A 178 -11.99 -1.43 -9.01
C THR A 178 -10.62 -1.43 -9.65
N LEU A 179 -9.91 -2.55 -9.57
CA LEU A 179 -8.64 -2.74 -10.27
C LEU A 179 -8.88 -3.24 -11.68
N ASP A 180 -8.15 -2.69 -12.63
CA ASP A 180 -8.07 -3.24 -13.98
C ASP A 180 -7.34 -4.60 -13.97
N SER A 181 -7.56 -5.44 -14.98
CA SER A 181 -6.92 -6.77 -15.06
C SER A 181 -5.40 -6.68 -15.04
N HIS A 182 -4.84 -5.65 -15.68
CA HIS A 182 -3.40 -5.40 -15.70
C HIS A 182 -2.90 -4.94 -14.32
N GLU A 183 -3.59 -4.00 -13.67
CA GLU A 183 -3.25 -3.55 -12.32
C GLU A 183 -3.28 -4.71 -11.31
N ALA A 184 -4.30 -5.58 -11.42
CA ALA A 184 -4.44 -6.76 -10.57
C ALA A 184 -3.32 -7.79 -10.79
N GLU A 185 -2.88 -7.99 -12.04
CA GLU A 185 -1.77 -8.88 -12.38
C GLU A 185 -0.44 -8.35 -11.84
N SER A 186 -0.15 -7.06 -12.03
CA SER A 186 1.07 -6.46 -11.49
C SER A 186 1.07 -6.49 -9.95
N LEU A 187 -0.07 -6.24 -9.29
CA LEU A 187 -0.18 -6.32 -7.82
C LEU A 187 0.01 -7.74 -7.27
N ARG A 188 -0.27 -8.77 -8.08
CA ARG A 188 0.07 -10.16 -7.74
C ARG A 188 1.57 -10.38 -7.81
N ASN A 189 2.24 -9.76 -8.78
CA ASN A 189 3.69 -9.79 -8.91
C ASN A 189 4.38 -8.74 -8.02
N LYS A 190 4.28 -8.93 -6.70
CA LYS A 190 4.79 -7.97 -5.70
C LYS A 190 6.26 -7.59 -5.89
N GLU A 191 7.09 -8.52 -6.34
CA GLU A 191 8.52 -8.29 -6.55
C GLU A 191 8.79 -7.31 -7.71
N GLU A 192 7.98 -7.37 -8.77
CA GLU A 192 8.07 -6.46 -9.92
C GLU A 192 7.73 -5.02 -9.55
N ILE A 193 6.88 -4.84 -8.53
CA ILE A 193 6.44 -3.53 -8.02
C ILE A 193 7.37 -2.99 -6.90
N GLY A 194 8.32 -3.79 -6.41
CA GLY A 194 9.15 -3.40 -5.26
C GLY A 194 8.41 -3.46 -3.92
N LEU A 195 7.37 -4.28 -3.81
CA LEU A 195 6.73 -4.63 -2.56
C LEU A 195 7.46 -5.81 -1.91
N GLU A 196 7.63 -5.78 -0.59
CA GLU A 196 8.21 -6.92 0.12
C GLU A 196 7.26 -8.13 0.00
N THR A 197 7.80 -9.32 -0.24
CA THR A 197 7.01 -10.57 -0.36
C THR A 197 6.14 -10.85 0.87
N LYS A 198 6.55 -10.34 2.04
CA LYS A 198 5.84 -10.44 3.31
C LYS A 198 4.66 -9.47 3.44
N ASP A 199 4.56 -8.45 2.59
CA ASP A 199 3.50 -7.46 2.67
C ASP A 199 2.16 -8.09 2.26
N LYS A 200 1.18 -8.02 3.16
CA LYS A 200 -0.20 -8.41 2.82
C LYS A 200 -0.84 -7.28 2.02
N VAL A 201 -1.14 -7.52 0.76
CA VAL A 201 -1.84 -6.55 -0.10
C VAL A 201 -3.34 -6.88 -0.09
N VAL A 202 -4.17 -5.88 0.20
CA VAL A 202 -5.63 -6.01 0.25
C VAL A 202 -6.23 -4.95 -0.67
N SER A 203 -6.89 -5.38 -1.75
CA SER A 203 -7.46 -4.46 -2.75
C SER A 203 -8.90 -4.04 -2.45
N SER A 204 -9.56 -4.64 -1.48
CA SER A 204 -10.95 -4.31 -1.17
C SER A 204 -11.34 -4.85 0.20
N ASN A 205 -11.73 -3.94 1.10
CA ASN A 205 -12.60 -4.28 2.21
C ASN A 205 -13.71 -3.24 2.26
N ALA A 206 -14.94 -3.65 1.97
CA ALA A 206 -16.08 -2.74 2.01
C ALA A 206 -16.27 -2.20 3.44
N ASN A 207 -16.40 -0.88 3.59
CA ASN A 207 -16.60 -0.13 4.85
C ASN A 207 -15.39 0.15 5.75
N ASP A 208 -14.15 -0.19 5.39
CA ASP A 208 -13.00 0.28 6.16
C ASP A 208 -12.63 1.71 5.75
N TYR A 209 -12.63 2.62 6.73
CA TYR A 209 -12.14 4.00 6.60
C TYR A 209 -10.71 4.09 7.08
N TYR A 210 -9.87 4.78 6.32
CA TYR A 210 -8.48 5.06 6.69
C TYR A 210 -8.29 6.55 6.89
N PHE A 211 -7.57 6.93 7.95
CA PHE A 211 -7.32 8.32 8.28
C PHE A 211 -5.86 8.68 8.04
N VAL A 212 -5.64 9.76 7.31
CA VAL A 212 -4.32 10.33 7.05
C VAL A 212 -4.27 11.70 7.72
N HIS A 213 -3.36 11.88 8.67
CA HIS A 213 -3.19 13.13 9.42
C HIS A 213 -1.99 13.90 8.87
N LEU A 214 -2.21 15.11 8.39
CA LEU A 214 -1.13 15.93 7.82
C LEU A 214 -0.62 16.92 8.85
N ASP A 215 0.29 16.45 9.70
CA ASP A 215 0.86 17.29 10.76
C ASP A 215 2.29 17.74 10.51
N LEU A 216 3.06 17.07 9.61
CA LEU A 216 4.47 17.42 9.35
C LEU A 216 4.91 17.06 7.92
N GLY A 217 5.71 17.94 7.31
CA GLY A 217 6.55 17.67 6.13
C GLY A 217 5.87 16.94 4.99
N LEU A 218 4.95 17.60 4.28
CA LEU A 218 4.38 17.05 3.06
C LEU A 218 5.46 16.98 1.97
N THR A 219 5.56 15.85 1.29
CA THR A 219 6.37 15.80 0.07
C THR A 219 5.65 16.57 -1.03
N SER A 220 6.40 17.09 -2.00
CA SER A 220 5.84 17.90 -3.09
C SER A 220 4.78 17.14 -3.91
N GLU A 221 4.89 15.81 -3.94
CA GLU A 221 3.99 14.87 -4.58
C GLU A 221 2.66 14.78 -3.84
N PHE A 222 2.68 14.75 -2.50
CA PHE A 222 1.45 14.71 -1.72
C PHE A 222 0.69 16.03 -1.83
N GLU A 223 1.39 17.17 -1.88
CA GLU A 223 0.73 18.46 -2.12
C GLU A 223 0.00 18.50 -3.48
N ARG A 224 0.53 17.84 -4.51
CA ARG A 224 -0.17 17.70 -5.80
C ARG A 224 -1.44 16.84 -5.65
N ILE A 225 -1.36 15.73 -4.91
CA ILE A 225 -2.54 14.90 -4.58
C ILE A 225 -3.60 15.76 -3.90
N LEU A 226 -3.21 16.57 -2.92
CA LEU A 226 -4.14 17.42 -2.19
C LEU A 226 -4.82 18.46 -3.08
N LYS A 227 -4.08 19.12 -3.98
CA LYS A 227 -4.67 20.07 -4.94
C LYS A 227 -5.70 19.41 -5.85
N ILE A 228 -5.45 18.17 -6.28
CA ILE A 228 -6.40 17.40 -7.09
C ILE A 228 -7.69 17.12 -6.31
N VAL A 229 -7.55 16.75 -5.03
CA VAL A 229 -8.70 16.48 -4.15
C VAL A 229 -9.49 17.75 -3.85
N GLU A 230 -8.82 18.86 -3.52
CA GLU A 230 -9.48 20.14 -3.21
C GLU A 230 -10.22 20.73 -4.42
N ASN A 231 -9.65 20.61 -5.63
CA ASN A 231 -10.31 21.05 -6.86
C ASN A 231 -11.57 20.25 -7.22
N LYS A 232 -11.76 19.05 -6.64
CA LYS A 232 -12.95 18.22 -6.86
C LYS A 232 -14.12 18.63 -5.94
N GLU A 233 -13.81 19.26 -4.81
CA GLU A 233 -14.80 19.68 -3.81
C GLU A 233 -15.34 21.10 -4.05
N SER A 234 -14.70 21.88 -4.93
CA SER A 234 -15.15 23.22 -5.37
C SER A 234 -16.06 23.18 -6.60
#